data_AF-A0A8J6VU31-F1
#
_entry.id   AF-A0A8J6VU31-F1
#
_cell.length_a   1.000
_cell.length_b   1.000
_cell.length_c   1.000
_cell.angle_alpha   90.00
_cell.angle_beta   90.00
_cell.angle_gamma   90.00
#
_symmetry.space_group_name_H-M   'P 1'
#
loop_
_entity.id
_entity.type
_entity.pdbx_description
1 polymer ?
#
loop_
_entity_poly.entity_id
_entity_poly.type
_entity_poly.pdbx_seq_one_letter_code
_entity_poly.pdbx_strand_id
1 'polypeptide(L)' 'MTVLVGECLLSETGHFYRVIEDADDVISLTRVNSFTVIAFKRGSIQTLFRPCACSKAGDSVKGWLPIEAD' A
#
# COMPACT_ATOMS: atom_id res chain seq x y z
N MET A 1 -2.47 -8.48 -11.64
CA MET A 1 -1.80 -7.93 -10.45
C MET A 1 -2.45 -8.55 -9.22
N THR A 2 -1.67 -9.13 -8.32
CA THR A 2 -2.16 -9.63 -7.03
C THR A 2 -2.04 -8.50 -6.02
N VAL A 3 -3.11 -8.21 -5.28
CA VAL A 3 -3.17 -7.14 -4.29
C VAL A 3 -3.40 -7.78 -2.93
N LEU A 4 -2.67 -7.36 -1.91
CA LEU A 4 -2.80 -7.91 -0.55
C LEU A 4 -3.37 -6.88 0.41
N VAL A 5 -4.16 -7.35 1.40
CA VAL A 5 -4.58 -6.51 2.51
C VAL A 5 -3.35 -5.95 3.23
N GLY A 6 -3.35 -4.64 3.50
CA GLY A 6 -2.25 -3.89 4.07
C GLY A 6 -1.29 -3.26 3.05
N GLU A 7 -1.36 -3.67 1.78
CA GLU A 7 -0.54 -3.11 0.69
C GLU A 7 -0.90 -1.64 0.41
N CYS A 8 0.11 -0.86 0.02
CA CYS A 8 -0.07 0.52 -0.40
C CYS A 8 -0.12 0.61 -1.93
N LEU A 9 -1.13 1.33 -2.43
CA LEU A 9 -1.39 1.59 -3.83
C LEU A 9 -1.32 3.10 -4.11
N LEU A 10 -0.81 3.47 -5.28
CA LEU A 10 -0.77 4.84 -5.78
C LEU A 10 -1.80 4.98 -6.89
N SER A 11 -2.74 5.92 -6.73
CA SER A 11 -3.69 6.28 -7.78
C SER A 11 -3.02 7.10 -8.89
N GLU A 12 -3.63 7.14 -10.07
CA GLU A 12 -3.19 8.03 -11.16
C GLU A 12 -3.19 9.51 -10.79
N THR A 13 -4.00 9.90 -9.80
CA THR A 13 -4.07 11.26 -9.26
C THR A 13 -2.95 11.58 -8.24
N GLY A 14 -2.03 10.64 -7.99
CA GLY A 14 -0.90 10.83 -7.08
C GLY A 14 -1.27 10.67 -5.60
N HIS A 15 -2.41 10.07 -5.28
CA HIS A 15 -2.82 9.80 -3.91
C HIS A 15 -2.50 8.38 -3.50
N PHE A 16 -2.05 8.24 -2.25
CA PHE A 16 -1.76 6.95 -1.65
C PHE A 16 -3.01 6.36 -0.99
N TYR A 17 -3.20 5.07 -1.19
CA TYR A 17 -4.28 4.28 -0.63
C TYR A 17 -3.72 3.02 0.01
N ARG A 18 -4.31 2.55 1.10
CA ARG A 18 -4.00 1.26 1.71
C ARG A 18 -5.16 0.31 1.52
N VAL A 19 -4.87 -0.91 1.11
CA VAL A 19 -5.86 -1.99 1.01
C VAL A 19 -6.25 -2.42 2.42
N ILE A 20 -7.54 -2.40 2.73
CA ILE A 20 -8.06 -2.79 4.04
C ILE A 20 -8.92 -4.04 3.98
N GLU A 21 -9.41 -4.40 2.79
CA GLU A 21 -10.24 -5.59 2.57
C GLU A 21 -10.08 -6.06 1.12
N ASP A 22 -10.08 -7.38 0.94
CA ASP A 22 -10.12 -8.04 -0.37
C ASP A 22 -11.17 -9.16 -0.29
N ALA A 23 -12.34 -8.94 -0.88
CA ALA A 23 -13.50 -9.83 -0.79
C ALA A 23 -14.05 -10.13 -2.19
N ASP A 24 -14.02 -11.40 -2.61
CA ASP A 24 -14.51 -11.92 -3.89
C ASP A 24 -14.15 -11.08 -5.14
N ASP A 25 -14.96 -10.07 -5.48
CA ASP A 25 -14.78 -9.17 -6.63
C ASP A 25 -14.54 -7.70 -6.24
N VAL A 26 -14.50 -7.39 -4.95
CA VAL A 26 -14.41 -6.03 -4.40
C VAL A 26 -13.16 -5.88 -3.54
N ILE A 27 -12.44 -4.77 -3.75
CA ILE A 27 -11.30 -4.36 -2.94
C ILE A 27 -11.63 -3.02 -2.29
N SER A 28 -11.57 -2.99 -0.96
CA SER A 28 -11.76 -1.77 -0.18
C SER A 28 -10.42 -1.14 0.15
N LEU A 29 -10.32 0.16 -0.10
CA LEU A 29 -9.14 0.98 0.09
C LEU A 29 -9.45 2.15 1.02
N THR A 30 -8.52 2.47 1.92
CA THR A 30 -8.54 3.73 2.67
C THR A 30 -7.50 4.68 2.11
N ARG A 31 -7.85 5.96 1.94
CA ARG A 31 -6.85 6.96 1.54
C ARG A 31 -5.90 7.23 2.69
N VAL A 32 -4.59 7.23 2.43
CA VAL A 32 -3.57 7.58 3.42
C VAL A 32 -3.71 9.07 3.76
N ASN A 33 -3.61 9.41 5.05
CA ASN A 33 -3.85 10.75 5.60
C ASN A 33 -5.29 11.26 5.45
N SER A 34 -6.27 10.37 5.33
CA SER A 34 -7.68 10.72 5.29
C SER A 34 -8.53 9.59 5.88
N PHE A 35 -9.79 9.90 6.19
CA PHE A 35 -10.78 8.94 6.69
C PHE A 35 -11.68 8.40 5.58
N THR A 36 -11.35 8.68 4.32
CA THR A 36 -12.13 8.25 3.17
C THR A 36 -11.83 6.79 2.83
N VAL A 37 -12.86 5.96 2.89
CA VAL A 37 -12.86 4.59 2.39
C VAL A 37 -13.61 4.54 1.06
N ILE A 38 -13.02 3.84 0.09
CA ILE A 38 -13.60 3.62 -1.24
C ILE A 38 -13.45 2.15 -1.61
N ALA A 39 -14.44 1.61 -2.30
CA ALA A 39 -14.45 0.23 -2.76
C ALA A 39 -14.44 0.20 -4.30
N PHE A 40 -13.64 -0.68 -4.87
CA PHE A 40 -13.56 -0.88 -6.31
C PHE A 40 -13.75 -2.34 -6.66
N LYS A 41 -14.22 -2.58 -7.89
CA LYS A 41 -14.10 -3.91 -8.47
C LYS A 41 -12.63 -4.26 -8.66
N ARG A 42 -12.28 -5.51 -8.40
CA ARG A 42 -10.90 -6.03 -8.53
C ARG A 42 -10.31 -5.75 -9.91
N GLY A 43 -11.11 -5.85 -10.98
CA GLY A 43 -10.69 -5.51 -12.34
C GLY A 43 -10.29 -4.04 -12.53
N SER A 44 -10.95 -3.11 -11.84
CA SER A 44 -10.67 -1.67 -11.91
C SER A 44 -9.41 -1.27 -11.15
N ILE A 45 -9.01 -2.06 -10.15
CA ILE A 45 -7.79 -1.75 -9.37
C ILE A 45 -6.55 -1.79 -10.26
N GLN A 46 -6.46 -2.75 -11.18
CA GLN A 46 -5.28 -2.91 -12.04
C GLN A 46 -5.11 -1.77 -13.06
N THR A 47 -6.19 -1.07 -13.41
CA THR A 47 -6.16 0.04 -14.35
C THR A 47 -5.96 1.38 -13.64
N LEU A 48 -6.55 1.56 -12.46
CA LEU A 48 -6.58 2.84 -11.76
C LEU A 48 -5.44 3.03 -10.74
N PHE A 49 -4.79 1.93 -10.34
CA PHE A 49 -3.78 1.94 -9.29
C PHE A 49 -2.50 1.22 -9.71
N ARG A 50 -1.40 1.68 -9.15
CA ARG A 50 -0.09 1.03 -9.27
C ARG A 50 0.38 0.64 -7.88
N PRO A 51 1.07 -0.49 -7.71
CA PRO A 51 1.66 -0.84 -6.42
C PRO A 51 2.67 0.25 -6.05
N CYS A 52 2.61 0.74 -4.82
CA CYS A 52 3.67 1.58 -4.33
C CYS A 52 4.93 0.72 -4.29
N ALA A 53 5.99 1.12 -4.98
CA ALA A 53 7.32 0.59 -4.75
C ALA A 53 7.83 1.06 -3.38
N CYS A 54 7.11 0.75 -2.31
CA CYS A 54 7.73 0.55 -1.02
C CYS A 54 8.48 -0.76 -1.17
N SER A 55 9.76 -0.66 -1.56
CA SER A 55 10.75 -1.66 -1.21
C SER A 55 10.40 -2.16 0.19
N LYS A 56 10.21 -3.48 0.36
CA LYS A 56 9.93 -4.09 1.66
C LYS A 56 10.69 -3.31 2.73
N ALA A 57 9.98 -2.65 3.64
CA ALA A 57 10.57 -2.14 4.88
C ALA A 57 10.93 -3.36 5.73
N GLY A 58 11.99 -4.05 5.31
CA GLY A 58 12.30 -5.44 5.59
C GLY A 58 13.47 -5.95 4.73
N ASP A 59 13.92 -5.19 3.71
CA ASP A 59 15.21 -5.38 3.07
C ASP A 59 16.15 -4.24 3.49
N SER A 60 17.03 -4.56 4.45
CA SER A 60 18.18 -3.76 4.90
C SER A 60 17.92 -2.49 5.73
N VAL A 61 17.52 -2.65 6.99
CA VAL A 61 18.23 -1.95 8.08
C VAL A 61 19.51 -2.73 8.42
N LYS A 62 20.45 -2.77 7.47
CA LYS A 62 21.87 -3.00 7.76
C LYS A 62 22.51 -1.61 7.68
N GLY A 63 22.70 -0.96 8.82
CA GLY A 63 23.44 0.31 8.83
C GLY A 63 23.17 1.28 9.97
N TRP A 64 22.32 0.97 10.94
CA TRP A 64 22.34 1.68 12.22
C TRP A 64 23.10 0.80 13.19
N LEU A 65 24.42 0.93 13.16
CA LEU A 65 25.28 0.39 14.21
C LEU A 65 24.82 0.97 15.55
N PRO A 66 24.66 0.15 16.61
CA PRO A 66 24.43 0.68 17.94
C PRO A 66 25.65 1.49 18.39
N ILE A 67 25.36 2.54 19.14
CA ILE A 67 26.27 3.48 19.74
C ILE A 67 27.19 2.70 20.69
N GLU A 68 28.50 2.64 20.43
CA GLU A 68 29.47 2.28 21.47
C GLU A 68 29.71 3.54 22.31
N ALA A 69 29.40 3.43 23.60
CA ALA A 69 29.81 4.39 24.61
C ALA A 69 31.16 3.91 25.18
N ASP A 70 32.19 4.75 25.05
CA ASP A 70 33.36 4.79 25.94
C ASP A 70 33.54 6.23 26.42
#